data_AF-A0A5J4UI30-F1
#
_entry.id   AF-A0A5J4UI30-F1
#
_cell.length_a   1.000
_cell.length_b   1.000
_cell.length_c   1.000
_cell.angle_alpha   90.00
_cell.angle_beta   90.00
_cell.angle_gamma   90.00
#
_symmetry.space_group_name_H-M   'P 1'
#
loop_
_entity.id
_entity.type
_entity.pdbx_description
1 polymer ?
#
loop_
_entity_poly.entity_id
_entity_poly.type
_entity_poly.pdbx_seq_one_letter_code
_entity_poly.pdbx_strand_id
1 'polypeptide(L)'
;MEESTFRPDQPAQSVTSTGSDVFKIIKQLIDDIESDNTNLHAPALRQLLDIIIENRENKDLASKYKLIPLLNKFIGNLEKNEEFVLSTTIQHVIGVRNGSDDKTILAGAATDSMILSIFSPDEKTSKSGSKALCDLIEENEIFGHSLMTTGFILKHDALSCEMWTT
;
A
#
# COMPACT_ATOMS: atom_id res chain seq x y z
N MET A 1 -12.35 -32.93 41.17
CA MET A 1 -12.95 -31.59 41.10
C MET A 1 -11.81 -30.64 41.37
N GLU A 2 -11.14 -30.19 40.32
CA GLU A 2 -10.12 -29.14 40.38
C GLU A 2 -10.45 -28.17 39.25
N GLU A 3 -10.72 -26.94 39.67
CA GLU A 3 -11.12 -25.79 38.90
C GLU A 3 -9.86 -25.20 38.26
N SER A 4 -9.78 -25.19 36.93
CA SER A 4 -8.71 -24.48 36.22
C SER A 4 -9.30 -23.24 35.57
N THR A 5 -9.20 -22.14 36.31
CA THR A 5 -9.52 -20.78 35.86
C THR A 5 -8.48 -20.33 34.85
N PHE A 6 -8.80 -20.41 33.57
CA PHE A 6 -7.97 -19.85 32.50
C PHE A 6 -8.62 -18.59 31.94
N ARG A 7 -8.13 -17.44 32.39
CA ARG A 7 -7.99 -16.20 31.61
C ARG A 7 -6.87 -15.38 32.23
N PRO A 8 -5.96 -14.87 31.39
CA PRO A 8 -5.99 -13.43 31.21
C PRO A 8 -5.90 -13.03 29.75
N ASP A 9 -6.72 -12.04 29.42
CA ASP A 9 -6.62 -11.18 28.26
C ASP A 9 -5.17 -10.78 27.97
N GLN A 10 -4.63 -11.22 26.84
CA GLN A 10 -3.57 -10.45 26.18
C GLN A 10 -4.28 -9.41 25.32
N PRO A 11 -4.18 -8.11 25.62
CA PRO A 11 -4.35 -7.14 24.56
C PRO A 11 -3.24 -7.43 23.55
N ALA A 12 -3.63 -7.77 22.32
CA ALA A 12 -2.73 -7.69 21.18
C ALA A 12 -1.99 -6.36 21.32
N GLN A 13 -0.66 -6.42 21.42
CA GLN A 13 0.19 -5.23 21.44
C GLN A 13 0.00 -4.53 20.10
N SER A 14 -1.04 -3.70 20.02
CA SER A 14 -1.04 -2.57 19.12
C SER A 14 0.08 -1.70 19.64
N VAL A 15 1.24 -1.83 19.01
CA VAL A 15 2.34 -0.89 19.22
C VAL A 15 1.79 0.45 18.76
N THR A 16 1.30 1.24 19.70
CA THR A 16 0.92 2.62 19.47
C THR A 16 2.23 3.37 19.20
N SER A 17 2.70 3.29 17.96
CA SER A 17 3.89 4.01 17.50
C SER A 17 3.64 5.49 17.76
N THR A 18 4.51 6.13 18.55
CA THR A 18 4.27 7.51 18.94
C THR A 18 4.34 8.42 17.70
N GLY A 19 3.65 9.56 17.70
CA GLY A 19 3.68 10.48 16.55
C GLY A 19 5.10 10.95 16.17
N SER A 20 6.05 10.91 17.12
CA SER A 20 7.48 11.16 16.88
C SER A 20 8.16 10.04 16.08
N ASP A 21 7.77 8.79 16.32
CA ASP A 21 8.34 7.63 15.62
C ASP A 21 7.86 7.58 14.17
N VAL A 22 6.57 7.85 13.93
CA VAL A 22 6.01 7.97 12.58
C VAL A 22 6.71 9.07 11.76
N PHE A 23 7.04 10.20 12.38
CA PHE A 23 7.76 11.28 11.71
C PHE A 23 9.16 10.85 11.23
N LYS A 24 9.89 10.09 12.08
CA LYS A 24 11.23 9.58 11.74
C LYS A 24 11.15 8.54 10.62
N ILE A 25 10.15 7.65 10.70
CA ILE A 25 9.92 6.62 9.67
C ILE A 25 9.65 7.30 8.33
N ILE A 26 8.72 8.26 8.25
CA ILE A 26 8.41 8.95 6.98
C ILE A 26 9.65 9.64 6.40
N LYS A 27 10.48 10.26 7.24
CA LYS A 27 11.74 10.87 6.76
C LYS A 27 12.68 9.83 6.15
N GLN A 28 12.89 8.71 6.84
CA GLN A 28 13.72 7.63 6.31
C GLN A 28 13.17 7.08 4.99
N LEU A 29 11.85 6.88 4.88
CA LEU A 29 11.22 6.42 3.65
C LEU A 29 11.43 7.41 2.49
N ILE A 30 11.37 8.71 2.76
CA ILE A 30 11.66 9.74 1.75
C ILE A 30 13.13 9.64 1.32
N ASP A 31 14.06 9.53 2.26
CA ASP A 31 15.48 9.37 1.95
C ASP A 31 15.72 8.11 1.09
N ASP A 32 15.04 7.01 1.40
CA ASP A 32 15.11 5.75 0.65
C ASP A 32 14.57 5.92 -0.79
N ILE A 33 13.44 6.60 -0.97
CA ILE A 33 12.83 6.90 -2.28
C ILE A 33 13.68 7.87 -3.12
N GLU A 34 14.34 8.83 -2.46
CA GLU A 34 15.21 9.80 -3.13
C GLU A 34 16.57 9.21 -3.49
N SER A 35 17.04 8.20 -2.76
CA SER A 35 18.34 7.56 -2.95
C SER A 35 18.54 6.99 -4.35
N ASP A 36 19.81 6.78 -4.73
CA ASP A 36 20.18 6.13 -5.98
C ASP A 36 20.01 4.59 -5.93
N ASN A 37 19.69 4.03 -4.75
CA ASN A 37 19.50 2.59 -4.60
C ASN A 37 18.04 2.22 -4.92
N THR A 38 17.79 1.89 -6.18
CA THR A 38 16.45 1.53 -6.69
C THR A 38 15.80 0.37 -5.94
N ASN A 39 16.58 -0.53 -5.33
CA ASN A 39 16.05 -1.65 -4.56
C ASN A 39 15.28 -1.21 -3.29
N LEU A 40 15.48 0.03 -2.84
CA LEU A 40 14.79 0.59 -1.68
C LEU A 40 13.47 1.25 -2.06
N HIS A 41 13.27 1.60 -3.34
CA HIS A 41 12.15 2.44 -3.76
C HIS A 41 10.80 1.74 -3.59
N ALA A 42 10.64 0.54 -4.15
CA ALA A 42 9.38 -0.19 -4.06
C ALA A 42 8.96 -0.53 -2.62
N PRO A 43 9.84 -1.10 -1.76
CA PRO A 43 9.50 -1.31 -0.34
C PRO A 43 9.15 -0.02 0.39
N ALA A 44 9.89 1.07 0.13
CA ALA A 44 9.62 2.35 0.79
C ALA A 44 8.28 2.96 0.34
N LEU A 45 7.91 2.82 -0.93
CA LEU A 45 6.61 3.26 -1.46
C LEU A 45 5.44 2.45 -0.87
N ARG A 46 5.58 1.12 -0.70
CA ARG A 46 4.55 0.29 -0.05
C ARG A 46 4.34 0.69 1.41
N GLN A 47 5.42 0.84 2.17
CA GLN A 47 5.32 1.32 3.56
C GLN A 47 4.76 2.74 3.65
N LEU A 48 5.07 3.62 2.69
CA LEU A 48 4.50 4.96 2.63
C LEU A 48 2.98 4.90 2.38
N LEU A 49 2.51 4.01 1.50
CA LEU A 49 1.09 3.77 1.26
C LEU A 49 0.37 3.30 2.54
N ASP A 50 0.96 2.35 3.26
CA ASP A 50 0.42 1.87 4.54
C ASP A 50 0.26 3.02 5.55
N ILE A 51 1.30 3.84 5.71
CA ILE A 51 1.26 4.98 6.63
C ILE A 51 0.17 5.98 6.22
N ILE A 52 -0.02 6.23 4.93
CA ILE A 52 -1.06 7.14 4.43
C ILE A 52 -2.46 6.63 4.76
N ILE A 53 -2.67 5.32 4.67
CA ILE A 53 -3.95 4.67 5.02
C ILE A 53 -4.16 4.67 6.54
N GLU A 54 -3.11 4.38 7.30
CA GLU A 54 -3.19 4.23 8.75
C GLU A 54 -3.35 5.56 9.50
N ASN A 55 -2.70 6.63 9.02
CA ASN A 55 -2.50 7.86 9.78
C ASN A 55 -3.68 8.86 9.69
N ARG A 56 -4.85 8.49 10.22
CA ARG A 56 -6.09 9.30 10.17
C ARG A 56 -5.94 10.76 10.63
N GLU A 57 -5.08 11.02 11.62
CA GLU A 57 -4.96 12.34 12.25
C GLU A 57 -4.16 13.34 11.40
N ASN A 58 -3.33 12.87 10.48
CA ASN A 58 -2.44 13.72 9.68
C ASN A 58 -2.89 13.77 8.22
N LYS A 59 -4.01 14.47 7.95
CA LYS A 59 -4.51 14.71 6.58
C LYS A 59 -3.48 15.43 5.71
N ASP A 60 -2.75 16.35 6.33
CA ASP A 60 -1.78 17.20 5.63
C ASP A 60 -0.44 16.49 5.35
N LEU A 61 -0.32 15.19 5.61
CA LEU A 61 0.93 14.43 5.39
C LEU A 61 1.45 14.62 3.96
N ALA A 62 0.57 14.55 2.96
CA ALA A 62 0.93 14.76 1.56
C ALA A 62 1.56 16.15 1.32
N SER A 63 0.99 17.19 1.91
CA SER A 63 1.48 18.57 1.78
C SER A 63 2.73 18.82 2.64
N LYS A 64 2.74 18.34 3.89
CA LYS A 64 3.82 18.48 4.88
C LYS A 64 5.13 17.92 4.36
N TYR A 65 5.08 16.79 3.67
CA TYR A 65 6.25 16.10 3.11
C TYR A 65 6.40 16.28 1.60
N LYS A 66 5.57 17.10 0.96
CA LYS A 66 5.60 17.34 -0.50
C LYS A 66 5.61 16.03 -1.31
N LEU A 67 4.72 15.10 -0.94
CA LEU A 67 4.70 13.77 -1.55
C LEU A 67 4.37 13.80 -3.04
N ILE A 68 3.53 14.72 -3.51
CA ILE A 68 3.18 14.80 -4.94
C ILE A 68 4.43 15.02 -5.83
N PRO A 69 5.27 16.06 -5.58
CA PRO A 69 6.56 16.19 -6.27
C PRO A 69 7.46 14.95 -6.17
N LEU A 70 7.57 14.34 -4.99
CA LEU A 70 8.39 13.14 -4.78
C LEU A 70 7.94 11.98 -5.67
N LEU A 71 6.63 11.70 -5.69
CA LEU A 71 6.03 10.62 -6.46
C LEU A 71 6.11 10.87 -7.98
N ASN A 72 6.09 12.13 -8.42
CA ASN A 72 6.19 12.49 -9.84
C ASN A 72 7.52 12.07 -10.48
N LYS A 73 8.58 11.81 -9.68
CA LYS A 73 9.84 11.23 -10.16
C LYS A 73 9.62 9.94 -10.96
N PHE A 74 8.62 9.15 -10.58
CA PHE A 74 8.33 7.85 -11.21
C PHE A 74 7.33 7.94 -12.36
N ILE A 75 6.55 9.03 -12.48
CA ILE A 75 5.59 9.22 -13.59
C ILE A 75 6.28 9.38 -14.93
N GLY A 76 7.45 10.03 -14.96
CA GLY A 76 8.26 10.19 -16.17
C GLY A 76 8.96 8.90 -16.62
N ASN A 77 8.84 7.82 -15.86
CA ASN A 77 9.51 6.57 -16.18
C ASN A 77 8.86 5.89 -17.39
N LEU A 78 9.61 5.77 -18.49
CA LEU A 78 9.15 5.10 -19.71
C LEU A 78 8.91 3.60 -19.49
N GLU A 79 9.60 2.99 -18.53
CA GLU A 79 9.53 1.55 -18.28
C GLU A 79 8.28 1.13 -17.48
N LYS A 80 7.52 2.08 -16.90
CA LYS A 80 6.29 1.86 -16.12
C LYS A 80 6.37 0.63 -15.19
N ASN A 81 7.43 0.60 -14.42
CA ASN A 81 7.77 -0.46 -13.48
C ASN A 81 6.93 -0.41 -12.18
N GLU A 82 7.30 -1.20 -11.19
CA GLU A 82 6.57 -1.30 -9.92
C GLU A 82 6.46 0.06 -9.20
N GLU A 83 7.53 0.86 -9.21
CA GLU A 83 7.54 2.19 -8.61
C GLU A 83 6.57 3.15 -9.30
N PHE A 84 6.39 3.03 -10.62
CA PHE A 84 5.36 3.78 -11.34
C PHE A 84 3.95 3.39 -10.88
N VAL A 85 3.66 2.09 -10.75
CA VAL A 85 2.36 1.60 -10.25
C VAL A 85 2.10 2.07 -8.81
N LEU A 86 3.08 1.91 -7.92
CA LEU A 86 2.95 2.31 -6.53
C LEU A 86 2.80 3.82 -6.39
N SER A 87 3.60 4.61 -7.12
CA SER A 87 3.53 6.07 -7.05
C SER A 87 2.20 6.63 -7.52
N THR A 88 1.67 6.13 -8.65
CA THR A 88 0.35 6.53 -9.17
C THR A 88 -0.78 6.09 -8.22
N THR A 89 -0.65 4.91 -7.62
CA THR A 89 -1.61 4.42 -6.60
C THR A 89 -1.61 5.31 -5.35
N ILE A 90 -0.44 5.70 -4.83
CA ILE A 90 -0.34 6.61 -3.70
C ILE A 90 -0.96 7.97 -4.03
N GLN A 91 -0.72 8.52 -5.23
CA GLN A 91 -1.35 9.76 -5.65
C GLN A 91 -2.88 9.65 -5.71
N HIS A 92 -3.40 8.53 -6.22
CA HIS A 92 -4.84 8.28 -6.24
C HIS A 92 -5.42 8.23 -4.82
N VAL A 93 -4.78 7.49 -3.91
CA VAL A 93 -5.21 7.39 -2.50
C VAL A 93 -5.15 8.74 -1.79
N ILE A 94 -4.12 9.56 -2.00
CA ILE A 94 -4.06 10.94 -1.49
C ILE A 94 -5.26 11.76 -1.99
N GLY A 95 -5.62 11.61 -3.26
CA GLY A 95 -6.79 12.27 -3.84
C GLY A 95 -8.10 11.88 -3.15
N VAL A 96 -8.34 10.57 -2.95
CA VAL A 96 -9.52 10.05 -2.23
C VAL A 96 -9.54 10.48 -0.77
N ARG A 97 -8.36 10.54 -0.14
CA ARG A 97 -8.18 10.92 1.26
C ARG A 97 -8.65 12.34 1.59
N ASN A 98 -8.68 13.23 0.60
CA ASN A 98 -9.27 14.56 0.77
C ASN A 98 -10.78 14.52 1.06
N GLY A 99 -11.46 13.42 0.71
CA GLY A 99 -12.88 13.21 0.96
C GLY A 99 -13.21 12.17 2.04
N SER A 100 -12.27 11.32 2.46
CA SER A 100 -12.50 10.25 3.44
C SER A 100 -11.24 9.83 4.20
N ASP A 101 -11.37 9.57 5.50
CA ASP A 101 -10.32 8.95 6.35
C ASP A 101 -10.61 7.48 6.67
N ASP A 102 -11.68 6.93 6.07
CA ASP A 102 -12.04 5.54 6.28
C ASP A 102 -11.00 4.64 5.60
N LYS A 103 -10.28 3.87 6.41
CA LYS A 103 -9.19 3.00 5.95
C LYS A 103 -9.67 1.97 4.93
N THR A 104 -10.89 1.49 5.06
CA THR A 104 -11.51 0.54 4.13
C THR A 104 -11.74 1.19 2.77
N ILE A 105 -12.19 2.45 2.75
CA ILE A 105 -12.34 3.23 1.51
C ILE A 105 -10.97 3.51 0.87
N LEU A 106 -9.96 3.85 1.68
CA LEU A 106 -8.61 4.12 1.17
C LEU A 106 -7.91 2.85 0.65
N ALA A 107 -8.04 1.73 1.35
CA ALA A 107 -7.57 0.43 0.90
C ALA A 107 -8.29 0.01 -0.40
N GLY A 108 -9.60 0.25 -0.49
CA GLY A 108 -10.40 0.11 -1.72
C GLY A 108 -9.81 0.88 -2.89
N ALA A 109 -9.56 2.17 -2.71
CA ALA A 109 -8.95 3.02 -3.72
C ALA A 109 -7.56 2.52 -4.15
N ALA A 110 -6.74 2.06 -3.21
CA ALA A 110 -5.44 1.47 -3.51
C ALA A 110 -5.56 0.22 -4.38
N THR A 111 -6.42 -0.72 -3.97
CA THR A 111 -6.63 -1.99 -4.70
C THR A 111 -7.25 -1.75 -6.07
N ASP A 112 -8.20 -0.83 -6.20
CA ASP A 112 -8.83 -0.50 -7.49
C ASP A 112 -7.79 0.10 -8.46
N SER A 113 -6.92 0.98 -7.99
CA SER A 113 -5.82 1.53 -8.80
C SER A 113 -4.86 0.45 -9.30
N MET A 114 -4.53 -0.52 -8.45
CA MET A 114 -3.67 -1.65 -8.84
C MET A 114 -4.37 -2.61 -9.81
N ILE A 115 -5.67 -2.86 -9.62
CA ILE A 115 -6.49 -3.64 -10.57
C ILE A 115 -6.52 -2.97 -11.94
N LEU A 116 -6.62 -1.64 -12.01
CA LEU A 116 -6.52 -0.91 -13.27
C LEU A 116 -5.16 -1.08 -13.93
N SER A 117 -4.08 -1.08 -13.15
CA SER A 117 -2.73 -1.36 -13.65
C SER A 117 -2.61 -2.78 -14.20
N ILE A 118 -3.17 -3.77 -13.51
CA ILE A 118 -3.22 -5.17 -13.94
C ILE A 118 -3.91 -5.33 -15.30
N PHE A 119 -5.02 -4.63 -15.53
CA PHE A 119 -5.75 -4.68 -16.80
C PHE A 119 -5.20 -3.71 -17.86
N SER A 120 -4.03 -3.11 -17.63
CA SER A 120 -3.36 -2.30 -18.64
C SER A 120 -3.01 -3.12 -19.88
N PRO A 121 -3.20 -2.57 -21.10
CA PRO A 121 -2.73 -3.23 -22.33
C PRO A 121 -1.19 -3.23 -22.44
N ASP A 122 -0.50 -2.43 -21.62
CA ASP A 122 0.96 -2.47 -21.50
C ASP A 122 1.38 -3.62 -20.59
N GLU A 123 2.03 -4.64 -21.15
CA GLU A 123 2.40 -5.87 -20.45
C GLU A 123 3.28 -5.61 -19.22
N LYS A 124 4.20 -4.64 -19.31
CA LYS A 124 5.07 -4.28 -18.18
C LYS A 124 4.25 -3.71 -17.02
N THR A 125 3.39 -2.74 -17.30
CA THR A 125 2.47 -2.15 -16.31
C THR A 125 1.55 -3.22 -15.72
N SER A 126 1.04 -4.13 -16.56
CA SER A 126 0.20 -5.24 -16.12
C SER A 126 0.93 -6.13 -15.11
N LYS A 127 2.12 -6.63 -15.46
CA LYS A 127 2.98 -7.47 -14.59
C LYS A 127 3.42 -6.74 -13.33
N SER A 128 3.80 -5.48 -13.44
CA SER A 128 4.14 -4.64 -12.28
C SER A 128 2.93 -4.38 -11.38
N GLY A 129 1.73 -4.24 -11.95
CA GLY A 129 0.46 -4.14 -11.24
C GLY A 129 0.21 -5.33 -10.33
N SER A 130 0.38 -6.54 -10.88
CA SER A 130 0.20 -7.79 -10.14
C SER A 130 1.24 -7.94 -9.05
N LYS A 131 2.51 -7.72 -9.38
CA LYS A 131 3.59 -7.83 -8.41
C LYS A 131 3.37 -6.88 -7.23
N ALA A 132 3.10 -5.61 -7.52
CA ALA A 132 2.82 -4.61 -6.49
C ALA A 132 1.65 -5.03 -5.61
N LEU A 133 0.58 -5.56 -6.21
CA LEU A 133 -0.60 -6.00 -5.47
C LEU A 133 -0.33 -7.24 -4.60
N CYS A 134 0.38 -8.25 -5.12
CA CYS A 134 0.75 -9.44 -4.36
C CYS A 134 1.62 -9.08 -3.15
N ASP A 135 2.71 -8.33 -3.37
CA ASP A 135 3.61 -7.90 -2.30
C ASP A 135 2.83 -7.10 -1.24
N LEU A 136 1.90 -6.23 -1.67
CA LEU A 136 1.11 -5.41 -0.76
C LEU A 136 0.13 -6.23 0.10
N ILE A 137 -0.50 -7.26 -0.46
CA ILE A 137 -1.38 -8.17 0.30
C ILE A 137 -0.58 -9.02 1.30
N GLU A 138 0.63 -9.46 0.90
CA GLU A 138 1.52 -10.20 1.79
C GLU A 138 2.01 -9.36 2.97
N GLU A 139 2.26 -8.06 2.73
CA GLU A 139 2.73 -7.12 3.74
C GLU A 139 1.60 -6.60 4.66
N ASN A 140 0.37 -6.46 4.16
CA ASN A 140 -0.75 -5.90 4.91
C ASN A 140 -2.13 -6.50 4.52
N GLU A 141 -2.76 -7.18 5.48
CA GLU A 141 -4.02 -7.92 5.27
C GLU A 141 -5.23 -7.03 4.88
N ILE A 142 -5.19 -5.72 5.17
CA ILE A 142 -6.30 -4.81 4.86
C ILE A 142 -6.60 -4.78 3.36
N PHE A 143 -5.57 -4.93 2.52
CA PHE A 143 -5.73 -4.96 1.06
C PHE A 143 -6.34 -6.28 0.58
N GLY A 144 -5.99 -7.40 1.23
CA GLY A 144 -6.65 -8.68 0.98
C GLY A 144 -8.16 -8.62 1.30
N HIS A 145 -8.52 -8.04 2.45
CA HIS A 145 -9.92 -7.82 2.82
C HIS A 145 -10.67 -6.90 1.85
N SER A 146 -10.00 -5.84 1.39
CA SER A 146 -10.53 -4.95 0.36
C SER A 146 -10.87 -5.71 -0.92
N LEU A 147 -9.95 -6.53 -1.43
CA LEU A 147 -10.15 -7.33 -2.65
C LEU A 147 -11.27 -8.37 -2.56
N MET A 148 -11.45 -8.98 -1.38
CA MET A 148 -12.58 -9.88 -1.15
C MET A 148 -13.91 -9.15 -1.29
N THR A 149 -13.95 -7.90 -0.83
CA THR A 149 -15.16 -7.06 -0.85
C THR A 149 -15.50 -6.58 -2.27
N THR A 150 -14.49 -6.33 -3.12
CA THR A 150 -14.71 -5.94 -4.53
C THR A 150 -15.13 -7.12 -5.42
N GLY A 151 -15.09 -8.36 -4.90
CA GLY A 151 -15.37 -9.57 -5.68
C GLY A 151 -14.29 -9.89 -6.71
N PHE A 152 -13.14 -9.21 -6.66
CA PHE A 152 -12.00 -9.48 -7.54
C PHE A 152 -11.51 -10.92 -7.37
N ILE A 153 -11.43 -11.40 -6.13
CA ILE A 153 -11.07 -12.79 -5.81
C ILE A 153 -12.14 -13.77 -6.30
N LEU A 154 -13.44 -13.44 -6.16
CA LEU A 154 -14.55 -14.28 -6.65
C LEU A 154 -14.57 -14.41 -8.18
N LYS A 155 -14.04 -13.42 -8.89
CA LYS A 155 -13.91 -13.46 -10.36
C LYS A 155 -12.70 -14.30 -10.81
N HIS A 156 -11.88 -14.77 -9.86
CA HIS A 156 -10.56 -15.35 -10.12
C HIS A 156 -10.24 -16.60 -9.26
N ASP A 157 -11.26 -17.36 -8.84
CA ASP A 157 -11.14 -18.70 -8.23
C ASP A 157 -10.47 -19.77 -9.15
N ALA A 158 -9.95 -19.37 -10.31
CA ALA A 158 -9.31 -20.25 -11.27
C ALA A 158 -7.78 -20.14 -11.30
N LEU A 159 -7.14 -19.19 -10.62
CA LEU A 159 -5.69 -18.97 -10.81
C LEU A 159 -4.97 -18.73 -9.49
N SER A 160 -4.39 -19.82 -9.01
CA SER A 160 -3.17 -19.82 -8.20
C SER A 160 -2.20 -18.75 -8.70
N CYS A 161 -1.48 -18.10 -7.79
CA CYS A 161 -0.42 -17.12 -8.05
C CYS A 161 0.62 -17.56 -9.12
N GLU A 162 0.62 -18.83 -9.51
CA GLU A 162 1.50 -19.43 -10.51
C GLU A 162 1.26 -19.01 -11.98
N MET A 163 0.14 -18.38 -12.35
CA MET A 163 -0.05 -17.90 -13.75
C MET A 163 0.53 -16.51 -14.05
N TRP A 164 1.24 -15.87 -13.11
CA TRP A 164 1.77 -14.51 -13.28
C TRP A 164 3.31 -14.47 -13.43
N THR A 165 3.94 -15.61 -13.68
CA THR A 165 5.35 -15.69 -14.08
C THR A 165 5.47 -16.55 -15.34
N THR A 166 5.19 -15.96 -16.51
CA THR A 166 5.82 -16.37 -17.77
C THR A 166 5.85 -15.22 -18.76
#